data_AF-A0A933JBB0-F1
#
_entry.id   AF-A0A933JBB0-F1
#
_cell.length_a   1.000
_cell.length_b   1.000
_cell.length_c   1.000
_cell.angle_alpha   90.00
_cell.angle_beta   90.00
_cell.angle_gamma   90.00
#
_symmetry.space_group_name_H-M   'P 1'
#
loop_
_entity.id
_entity.type
_entity.pdbx_description
1 polymer ?
#
loop_
_entity_poly.entity_id
_entity_poly.type
_entity_poly.pdbx_seq_one_letter_code
_entity_poly.pdbx_strand_id
1 'polypeptide(L)'
;AIISTRAYRCDALYTVTLWAKPAKPPYTMKDLQKALNEPKFVLYLGRKSCPPALPLKAQIIEALSIKKAFSRSEFPPVDGLVPSNQVEVFWEEPVESGFEAQQVFRRRDALLSRKRWQFLERDERHAVIDRAAAGVA
;
A
#
# COMPACT_ATOMS: atom_id res chain seq x y z
N ALA A 1 -14.76 15.05 31.17
CA ALA A 1 -14.69 14.59 29.77
C ALA A 1 -13.23 14.53 29.35
N ILE A 2 -12.81 13.49 28.62
CA ILE A 2 -11.46 13.43 28.05
C ILE A 2 -11.53 13.93 26.61
N ILE A 3 -10.70 14.90 26.25
CA ILE A 3 -10.60 15.45 24.89
C ILE A 3 -9.40 14.78 24.20
N SER A 4 -9.59 14.33 22.96
CA SER A 4 -8.52 13.75 22.14
C SER A 4 -8.46 14.44 20.78
N THR A 5 -7.27 14.81 20.33
CA THR A 5 -7.04 15.35 18.99
C THR A 5 -6.57 14.25 18.05
N ARG A 6 -7.02 14.30 16.80
CA ARG A 6 -6.86 13.23 15.82
C ARG A 6 -6.56 13.82 14.45
N ALA A 7 -5.38 13.52 13.91
CA ALA A 7 -5.03 13.88 12.53
C ALA A 7 -5.55 12.83 11.53
N TYR A 8 -5.83 13.28 10.31
CA TYR A 8 -6.28 12.50 9.17
C TYR A 8 -5.56 12.97 7.90
N ARG A 9 -5.38 12.07 6.92
CA ARG A 9 -5.00 12.44 5.55
C ARG A 9 -6.29 12.60 4.74
N CYS A 10 -6.44 13.71 4.03
CA CYS A 10 -7.59 14.00 3.18
C CYS A 10 -7.20 13.84 1.70
N ASP A 11 -8.18 13.45 0.87
CA ASP A 11 -8.05 13.37 -0.60
C ASP A 11 -6.85 12.55 -1.08
N ALA A 12 -6.48 11.51 -0.32
CA ALA A 12 -5.33 10.68 -0.61
C ALA A 12 -5.73 9.44 -1.45
N LEU A 13 -4.99 9.22 -2.54
CA LEU A 13 -5.11 8.05 -3.39
C LEU A 13 -3.81 7.22 -3.30
N TYR A 14 -3.94 5.93 -3.03
CA TYR A 14 -2.81 5.02 -2.90
C TYR A 14 -2.97 3.82 -3.84
N THR A 15 -1.87 3.45 -4.50
CA THR A 15 -1.73 2.14 -5.16
C THR A 15 -0.78 1.29 -4.33
N VAL A 16 -1.20 0.09 -3.96
CA VAL A 16 -0.45 -0.79 -3.06
C VAL A 16 -0.15 -2.11 -3.74
N THR A 17 1.13 -2.51 -3.70
CA THR A 17 1.59 -3.83 -4.14
C THR A 17 1.92 -4.68 -2.93
N LEU A 18 1.50 -5.94 -2.96
CA LEU A 18 1.80 -6.93 -1.93
C LEU A 18 2.56 -8.11 -2.55
N TRP A 19 3.45 -8.71 -1.79
CA TRP A 19 4.16 -9.92 -2.16
C TRP A 19 4.31 -10.85 -0.96
N ALA A 20 4.54 -12.14 -1.23
CA ALA A 20 4.79 -13.11 -0.18
C ALA A 20 6.20 -12.93 0.38
N LYS A 21 6.31 -12.71 1.69
CA LYS A 21 7.61 -12.73 2.39
C LYS A 21 8.17 -14.16 2.52
N PRO A 22 7.41 -15.14 3.07
CA PRO A 22 7.86 -16.52 3.08
C PRO A 22 7.61 -17.19 1.72
N ALA A 23 8.45 -18.16 1.35
CA ALA A 23 8.28 -18.96 0.14
C ALA A 23 6.93 -19.71 0.09
N LYS A 24 6.38 -20.05 1.28
CA LYS A 24 5.08 -20.71 1.42
C LYS A 24 4.19 -19.91 2.38
N PRO A 25 3.49 -18.86 1.89
CA PRO A 25 2.55 -18.10 2.73
C PRO A 25 1.35 -18.97 3.12
N PRO A 26 0.69 -18.69 4.25
CA PRO A 26 -0.49 -19.44 4.70
C PRO A 26 -1.72 -19.24 3.81
N TYR A 27 -1.73 -18.18 3.01
CA TYR A 27 -2.79 -17.87 2.05
C TYR A 27 -2.16 -17.55 0.69
N THR A 28 -2.82 -17.97 -0.39
CA THR A 28 -2.34 -17.68 -1.74
C THR A 28 -2.67 -16.25 -2.16
N MET A 29 -2.00 -15.73 -3.20
CA MET A 29 -2.35 -14.42 -3.78
C MET A 29 -3.79 -14.41 -4.33
N LYS A 30 -4.31 -15.56 -4.79
CA LYS A 30 -5.71 -15.72 -5.22
C LYS A 30 -6.69 -15.57 -4.06
N ASP A 31 -6.38 -16.16 -2.91
CA ASP A 31 -7.22 -16.03 -1.71
C ASP A 31 -7.29 -14.56 -1.26
N LEU A 32 -6.14 -13.87 -1.24
CA LEU A 32 -6.07 -12.45 -0.90
C LEU A 32 -6.82 -11.57 -1.89
N GLN A 33 -6.62 -11.78 -3.19
CA GLN A 33 -7.36 -11.05 -4.23
C GLN A 33 -8.87 -11.18 -4.04
N LYS A 34 -9.35 -12.40 -3.86
CA LYS A 34 -10.77 -12.67 -3.63
C LYS A 34 -11.27 -11.97 -2.37
N ALA A 35 -10.55 -12.11 -1.26
CA ALA A 35 -10.97 -11.51 0.01
C ALA A 35 -10.98 -9.97 0.02
N LEU A 36 -10.15 -9.32 -0.81
CA LEU A 36 -10.14 -7.87 -0.96
C LEU A 36 -11.28 -7.35 -1.85
N ASN A 37 -11.67 -8.13 -2.87
CA ASN A 37 -12.77 -7.79 -3.77
C ASN A 37 -14.15 -8.20 -3.21
N GLU A 38 -14.19 -9.23 -2.38
CA GLU A 38 -15.39 -9.75 -1.70
C GLU A 38 -15.15 -9.84 -0.19
N PRO A 39 -15.05 -8.70 0.52
CA PRO A 39 -14.65 -8.68 1.91
C PRO A 39 -15.75 -9.21 2.84
N LYS A 40 -15.38 -10.14 3.73
CA LYS A 40 -16.28 -10.66 4.78
C LYS A 40 -16.51 -9.66 5.93
N PHE A 41 -15.62 -8.69 6.07
CA PHE A 41 -15.68 -7.63 7.08
C PHE A 41 -15.66 -6.27 6.39
N VAL A 42 -16.31 -5.29 7.01
CA VAL A 42 -16.27 -3.90 6.50
C VAL A 42 -14.84 -3.39 6.47
N LEU A 43 -14.38 -3.00 5.28
CA LEU A 43 -13.04 -2.42 5.09
C LEU A 43 -13.01 -0.97 5.58
N TYR A 44 -11.88 -0.57 6.15
CA TYR A 44 -11.62 0.80 6.57
C TYR A 44 -10.12 1.12 6.51
N LEU A 45 -9.79 2.36 6.21
CA LEU A 45 -8.41 2.85 6.06
C LEU A 45 -7.93 3.43 7.39
N GLY A 46 -7.32 2.57 8.22
CA GLY A 46 -6.77 2.93 9.53
C GLY A 46 -7.82 3.01 10.64
N ARG A 47 -8.82 3.90 10.53
CA ARG A 47 -9.91 4.04 11.51
C ARG A 47 -11.25 3.67 10.88
N LYS A 48 -12.17 3.09 11.68
CA LYS A 48 -13.52 2.71 11.23
C LYS A 48 -14.32 3.86 10.60
N SER A 49 -14.03 5.10 10.96
CA SER A 49 -14.64 6.30 10.38
C SER A 49 -14.15 6.65 8.97
N CYS A 50 -13.17 5.93 8.42
CA CYS A 50 -12.57 6.20 7.12
C CYS A 50 -12.83 5.01 6.18
N PRO A 51 -14.06 4.84 5.64
CA PRO A 51 -14.33 3.82 4.64
C PRO A 51 -13.56 4.11 3.34
N PRO A 52 -13.18 3.10 2.55
CA PRO A 52 -12.68 3.32 1.20
C PRO A 52 -13.76 4.01 0.35
N ALA A 53 -13.39 5.07 -0.38
CA ALA A 53 -14.29 5.76 -1.29
C ALA A 53 -14.50 5.02 -2.62
N LEU A 54 -13.66 4.03 -2.92
CA LEU A 54 -13.66 3.24 -4.15
C LEU A 54 -13.49 1.76 -3.83
N PRO A 55 -14.03 0.84 -4.66
CA PRO A 55 -13.68 -0.57 -4.62
C PRO A 55 -12.17 -0.77 -4.79
N LEU A 56 -11.59 -1.73 -4.07
CA LEU A 56 -10.13 -1.96 -4.10
C LEU A 56 -9.61 -2.49 -5.45
N LYS A 57 -10.44 -3.19 -6.23
CA LYS A 57 -10.10 -3.80 -7.52
C LYS A 57 -8.74 -4.51 -7.48
N ALA A 58 -8.57 -5.41 -6.51
CA ALA A 58 -7.34 -6.15 -6.31
C ALA A 58 -7.01 -7.03 -7.54
N GLN A 59 -5.76 -6.98 -7.99
CA GLN A 59 -5.25 -7.64 -9.18
C GLN A 59 -4.04 -8.51 -8.83
N ILE A 60 -3.87 -9.64 -9.54
CA ILE A 60 -2.67 -10.46 -9.45
C ILE A 60 -1.84 -10.15 -10.69
N ILE A 61 -0.64 -9.65 -10.48
CA ILE A 61 0.28 -9.23 -11.53
C ILE A 61 1.60 -9.95 -11.32
N GLU A 62 2.05 -10.65 -12.36
CA GLU A 62 3.42 -11.16 -12.41
C GLU A 62 4.33 -10.04 -12.93
N ALA A 63 5.35 -9.68 -12.16
CA ALA A 63 6.31 -8.66 -12.53
C ALA A 63 7.66 -8.92 -11.83
N LEU A 64 8.73 -8.46 -12.47
CA LEU A 64 10.09 -8.58 -11.94
C LEU A 64 10.43 -7.49 -10.91
N SER A 65 9.63 -6.43 -10.82
CA SER A 65 9.82 -5.35 -9.86
C SER A 65 8.52 -4.64 -9.49
N ILE A 66 8.51 -3.91 -8.37
CA ILE A 66 7.36 -3.09 -7.94
C ILE A 66 6.98 -2.08 -9.04
N LYS A 67 7.96 -1.36 -9.60
CA LYS A 67 7.75 -0.41 -10.70
C LYS A 67 7.06 -1.04 -11.91
N LYS A 68 7.46 -2.26 -12.28
CA LYS A 68 6.82 -2.99 -13.38
C LYS A 68 5.43 -3.49 -13.01
N ALA A 69 5.20 -3.87 -11.75
CA ALA A 69 3.87 -4.23 -11.27
C ALA A 69 2.90 -3.05 -11.36
N PHE A 70 3.32 -1.85 -10.91
CA PHE A 70 2.52 -0.64 -11.07
C PHE A 70 2.18 -0.36 -12.54
N SER A 71 3.17 -0.42 -13.44
CA SER A 71 2.93 -0.15 -14.87
C SER A 71 1.97 -1.11 -15.57
N ARG A 72 1.75 -2.30 -14.98
CA ARG A 72 0.83 -3.32 -15.50
C ARG A 72 -0.52 -3.31 -14.79
N SER A 73 -0.67 -2.53 -13.73
CA SER A 73 -1.89 -2.44 -12.95
C SER A 73 -2.87 -1.48 -13.61
N GLU A 74 -4.15 -1.86 -13.64
CA GLU A 74 -5.18 -1.07 -14.30
C GLU A 74 -6.28 -0.68 -13.32
N PHE A 75 -6.40 0.62 -13.03
CA PHE A 75 -7.47 1.18 -12.23
C PHE A 75 -8.30 2.13 -13.11
N PRO A 76 -9.64 2.16 -12.92
CA PRO A 76 -10.45 3.17 -13.61
C PRO A 76 -10.01 4.57 -13.18
N PRO A 77 -10.09 5.57 -14.06
CA PRO A 77 -9.84 6.95 -13.68
C PRO A 77 -10.81 7.34 -12.56
N VAL A 78 -10.32 8.16 -11.63
CA VAL A 78 -11.13 8.70 -10.54
C VAL A 78 -11.48 10.14 -10.87
N ASP A 79 -12.75 10.38 -11.13
CA ASP A 79 -13.24 11.72 -11.45
C ASP A 79 -13.01 12.69 -10.28
N GLY A 80 -12.62 13.92 -10.61
CA GLY A 80 -12.43 14.98 -9.61
C GLY A 80 -11.10 14.93 -8.85
N LEU A 81 -10.25 13.90 -9.06
CA LEU A 81 -8.88 13.92 -8.58
C LEU A 81 -7.96 14.55 -9.63
N VAL A 82 -7.24 15.60 -9.23
CA VAL A 82 -6.14 16.17 -10.01
C VAL A 82 -4.84 15.55 -9.49
N PRO A 83 -4.27 14.59 -10.21
CA PRO A 83 -3.06 13.93 -9.77
C PRO A 83 -1.86 14.86 -9.87
N SER A 84 -0.98 14.80 -8.86
CA SER A 84 0.30 15.47 -8.90
C SER A 84 1.21 14.86 -9.97
N ASN A 85 2.06 15.69 -10.58
CA ASN A 85 3.12 15.23 -11.48
C ASN A 85 4.21 14.44 -10.75
N GLN A 86 4.33 14.63 -9.44
CA GLN A 86 5.25 13.88 -8.58
C GLN A 86 4.47 13.01 -7.60
N VAL A 87 4.98 11.81 -7.37
CA VAL A 87 4.41 10.84 -6.43
C VAL A 87 5.48 10.33 -5.47
N GLU A 88 5.07 10.08 -4.24
CA GLU A 88 5.90 9.42 -3.23
C GLU A 88 5.74 7.90 -3.38
N VAL A 89 6.86 7.19 -3.44
CA VAL A 89 6.90 5.72 -3.43
C VAL A 89 7.62 5.23 -2.19
N PHE A 90 7.02 4.22 -1.54
CA PHE A 90 7.54 3.60 -0.33
C PHE A 90 7.62 2.10 -0.53
N TRP A 91 8.73 1.49 -0.09
CA TRP A 91 8.89 0.04 -0.20
C TRP A 91 9.79 -0.54 0.88
N GLU A 92 9.72 -1.86 0.96
CA GLU A 92 10.49 -2.72 1.85
C GLU A 92 11.43 -3.60 1.01
N GLU A 93 12.60 -3.94 1.53
CA GLU A 93 13.45 -5.01 0.98
C GLU A 93 13.07 -6.40 1.53
N PRO A 94 13.33 -7.50 0.82
CA PRO A 94 14.32 -7.65 -0.26
C PRO A 94 13.75 -7.63 -1.69
N VAL A 95 12.55 -7.12 -1.92
CA VAL A 95 11.97 -7.13 -3.28
C VAL A 95 12.65 -6.09 -4.18
N GLU A 96 12.90 -6.48 -5.43
CA GLU A 96 13.36 -5.55 -6.46
C GLU A 96 12.29 -4.48 -6.69
N SER A 97 12.61 -3.23 -6.36
CA SER A 97 11.64 -2.14 -6.46
C SER A 97 11.62 -1.53 -7.86
N GLY A 98 12.75 -1.51 -8.57
CA GLY A 98 12.96 -0.71 -9.77
C GLY A 98 13.03 0.80 -9.49
N PHE A 99 13.19 1.21 -8.23
CA PHE A 99 13.36 2.59 -7.78
C PHE A 99 14.66 2.75 -7.02
N GLU A 100 15.30 3.92 -7.17
CA GLU A 100 16.45 4.29 -6.37
C GLU A 100 15.98 5.00 -5.09
N ALA A 101 16.43 4.51 -3.93
CA ALA A 101 16.06 5.10 -2.65
C ALA A 101 16.75 6.45 -2.46
N GLN A 102 15.97 7.50 -2.23
CA GLN A 102 16.47 8.83 -1.85
C GLN A 102 16.62 8.93 -0.33
N GLN A 103 15.76 8.22 0.42
CA GLN A 103 15.75 8.21 1.87
C GLN A 103 15.43 6.81 2.41
N VAL A 104 15.87 6.56 3.64
CA VAL A 104 15.51 5.36 4.41
C VAL A 104 15.01 5.81 5.77
N PHE A 105 13.78 5.41 6.13
CA PHE A 105 13.16 5.71 7.40
C PHE A 105 13.12 4.47 8.29
N ARG A 106 13.44 4.64 9.58
CA ARG A 106 13.21 3.61 10.60
C ARG A 106 11.78 3.74 11.14
N ARG A 107 10.94 2.73 10.91
CA ARG A 107 9.52 2.72 11.30
C ARG A 107 9.24 1.64 12.33
N ARG A 108 8.46 1.94 13.37
CA ARG A 108 8.01 0.96 14.38
C ARG A 108 6.60 0.48 14.10
N ASP A 109 6.42 -0.21 12.99
CA ASP A 109 5.12 -0.70 12.51
C ASP A 109 5.18 -2.17 12.04
N ALA A 110 6.34 -2.85 12.17
CA ALA A 110 6.45 -4.26 11.86
C ALA A 110 5.77 -5.10 12.94
N LEU A 111 4.70 -5.81 12.60
CA LEU A 111 3.89 -6.53 13.59
C LEU A 111 4.69 -7.66 14.28
N LEU A 112 4.87 -7.56 15.60
CA LEU A 112 5.44 -8.63 16.45
C LEU A 112 4.34 -9.52 17.02
N SER A 113 3.29 -8.90 17.55
CA SER A 113 2.18 -9.63 18.17
C SER A 113 0.89 -8.85 18.02
N ARG A 114 -0.06 -9.41 17.26
CA ARG A 114 -1.40 -8.83 17.15
C ARG A 114 -2.23 -8.95 18.42
N LYS A 115 -1.95 -9.98 19.23
CA LYS A 115 -2.64 -10.23 20.51
C LYS A 115 -2.23 -9.23 21.59
N ARG A 116 -0.93 -8.89 21.66
CA ARG A 116 -0.38 -7.92 22.62
C ARG A 116 -0.21 -6.50 22.07
N TRP A 117 -0.52 -6.30 20.80
CA TRP A 117 -0.37 -5.02 20.10
C TRP A 117 1.08 -4.48 20.13
N GLN A 118 2.03 -5.35 19.83
CA GLN A 118 3.47 -5.04 19.83
C GLN A 118 4.03 -4.97 18.41
N PHE A 119 4.96 -4.05 18.20
CA PHE A 119 5.61 -3.79 16.92
C PHE A 119 7.13 -3.69 17.08
N LEU A 120 7.85 -4.23 16.11
CA LEU A 120 9.28 -4.08 15.90
C LEU A 120 9.57 -2.91 14.96
N GLU A 121 10.85 -2.60 14.83
CA GLU A 121 11.34 -1.66 13.83
C GLU A 121 11.58 -2.36 12.48
N ARG A 122 11.32 -1.64 11.39
CA ARG A 122 11.73 -2.00 10.03
C ARG A 122 12.22 -0.77 9.29
N ASP A 123 13.01 -1.02 8.26
CA ASP A 123 13.44 0.04 7.35
C ASP A 123 12.42 0.17 6.21
N GLU A 124 12.06 1.42 5.91
CA GLU A 124 11.15 1.81 4.85
C GLU A 124 11.92 2.74 3.91
N ARG A 125 12.12 2.30 2.67
CA ARG A 125 12.78 3.08 1.63
C ARG A 125 11.77 4.03 1.00
N HIS A 126 12.23 5.21 0.64
CA HIS A 126 11.40 6.28 0.10
C HIS A 126 12.08 6.98 -1.07
N ALA A 127 11.28 7.36 -2.07
CA ALA A 127 11.68 8.25 -3.13
C ALA A 127 10.50 9.10 -3.61
N VAL A 128 10.78 10.31 -4.08
CA VAL A 128 9.85 11.13 -4.87
C VAL A 128 10.24 11.03 -6.33
N ILE A 129 9.29 10.66 -7.19
CA ILE A 129 9.54 10.44 -8.62
C ILE A 129 8.44 11.07 -9.46
N ASP A 130 8.74 11.34 -10.73
CA ASP A 130 7.72 11.73 -11.69
C ASP A 130 6.70 10.61 -11.87
N ARG A 131 5.42 10.96 -11.91
CA ARG A 131 4.30 10.03 -11.99
C ARG A 131 4.38 9.12 -13.21
N ALA A 132 4.77 9.66 -14.36
CA ALA A 132 5.01 8.87 -15.57
C ALA A 132 6.13 7.82 -15.37
N ALA A 133 7.15 8.15 -14.58
CA ALA A 133 8.24 7.25 -14.25
C ALA A 133 7.89 6.25 -13.13
N ALA A 134 6.84 6.51 -12.34
CA ALA A 134 6.32 5.60 -11.33
C ALA A 134 5.57 4.40 -11.91
N GLY A 135 5.10 4.52 -13.15
CA GLY A 135 4.23 3.52 -13.78
C GLY A 135 2.84 3.46 -13.13
N VAL A 136 2.41 4.51 -12.42
CA VAL A 136 1.08 4.56 -11.79
C VAL A 136 0.17 5.40 -12.68
N ALA A 137 -1.02 4.88 -13.00
CA ALA A 137 -2.05 5.55 -13.79
C ALA A 137 -2.54 6.84 -13.14
#